data_AF-X1I4X1-F1
#
_entry.id   AF-X1I4X1-F1
#
_cell.length_a   1.000
_cell.length_b   1.000
_cell.length_c   1.000
_cell.angle_alpha   90.00
_cell.angle_beta   90.00
_cell.angle_gamma   90.00
#
_symmetry.space_group_name_H-M   'P 1'
#
loop_
_entity.id
_entity.type
_entity.pdbx_description
1 polymer ?
#
loop_
_entity_poly.entity_id
_entity_poly.type
_entity_poly.pdbx_seq_one_letter_code
_entity_poly.pdbx_strand_id
1 'polypeptide(L)'
;TGILSALEGRQVLTQRAKQVAKLMGRMKLAEFMSLPEDEFQKLIQKVENDPLFKKLILSKIKIIGYKKPPWTRITQPKMLPLDPAITPSRDTLEVESFLAQEKDLILTIKKLGVNRFKKYFLDGVSGMTSKEVARQCSLPLETVKKINDFVDKFYLESKLTDSSQDNRTPRTYYSTIASIEKDNGQLIIGYFSSEMAKGRYFIDFDRVEKIKKVGIFAKHEIRRIDSLLNKLRLINSRKTTIYQ
;
A
#
# COMPACT_ATOMS: atom_id res chain seq x y z
N THR A 1 15.92 -26.91 43.77
CA THR A 1 15.45 -25.52 43.52
C THR A 1 15.75 -24.99 42.12
N GLY A 2 16.78 -25.46 41.39
CA GLY A 2 17.11 -24.92 40.05
C GLY A 2 16.26 -25.36 38.85
N ILE A 3 15.47 -26.44 38.97
CA ILE A 3 14.66 -26.96 37.83
C ILE A 3 13.28 -26.27 37.76
N LEU A 4 12.68 -25.91 38.90
CA LEU A 4 11.40 -25.18 38.94
C LEU A 4 11.56 -23.74 38.41
N SER A 5 12.65 -23.04 38.75
CA SER A 5 12.87 -21.66 38.29
C SER A 5 13.15 -21.57 36.78
N ALA A 6 13.77 -22.60 36.18
CA ALA A 6 14.00 -22.68 34.74
C ALA A 6 12.71 -22.96 33.94
N LEU A 7 11.78 -23.74 34.52
CA LEU A 7 10.45 -24.00 33.95
C LEU A 7 9.56 -22.75 34.00
N GLU A 8 9.53 -22.04 35.13
CA GLU A 8 8.82 -20.77 35.27
C GLU A 8 9.38 -19.69 34.34
N GLY A 9 10.71 -19.58 34.23
CA GLY A 9 11.37 -18.66 33.31
C GLY A 9 11.02 -18.94 31.83
N ARG A 10 10.98 -20.22 31.42
CA ARG A 10 10.54 -20.61 30.07
C ARG A 10 9.05 -20.31 29.84
N GLN A 11 8.19 -20.51 30.84
CA GLN A 11 6.76 -20.23 30.74
C GLN A 11 6.48 -18.74 30.56
N VAL A 12 7.14 -17.88 31.34
CA VAL A 12 7.02 -16.42 31.26
C VAL A 12 7.52 -15.89 29.91
N LEU A 13 8.65 -16.40 29.41
CA LEU A 13 9.18 -16.04 28.09
C LEU A 13 8.24 -16.47 26.96
N THR A 14 7.65 -17.67 27.04
CA THR A 14 6.69 -18.17 26.05
C THR A 14 5.39 -17.36 26.05
N GLN A 15 4.90 -16.96 27.22
CA GLN A 15 3.70 -16.14 27.35
C GLN A 15 3.91 -14.72 26.82
N ARG A 16 5.06 -14.10 27.12
CA ARG A 16 5.45 -12.80 26.54
C ARG A 16 5.59 -12.88 25.02
N ALA A 17 6.26 -13.90 24.49
CA ALA A 17 6.37 -14.11 23.05
C ALA A 17 5.00 -14.24 22.36
N LYS A 18 4.05 -14.95 22.97
CA LYS A 18 2.67 -15.08 22.47
C LYS A 18 1.92 -13.75 22.46
N GLN A 19 2.09 -12.93 23.50
CA GLN A 19 1.48 -11.59 23.57
C GLN A 19 2.05 -10.63 22.52
N VAL A 20 3.37 -10.63 22.34
CA VAL A 20 4.05 -9.83 21.31
C VAL A 20 3.60 -10.25 19.91
N ALA A 21 3.54 -11.56 19.63
CA ALA A 21 3.05 -12.07 18.35
C ALA A 21 1.59 -11.67 18.08
N LYS A 22 0.74 -11.67 19.12
CA LYS A 22 -0.67 -11.21 19.01
C LYS A 22 -0.76 -9.73 18.69
N LEU A 23 0.05 -8.89 19.33
CA LEU A 23 0.12 -7.45 19.06
C LEU A 23 0.62 -7.18 17.64
N MET A 24 1.72 -7.81 17.24
CA MET A 24 2.23 -7.71 15.86
C MET A 24 1.20 -8.17 14.83
N GLY A 25 0.44 -9.24 15.11
CA GLY A 25 -0.64 -9.70 14.25
C GLY A 25 -1.75 -8.65 14.10
N ARG A 26 -2.13 -7.97 15.19
CA ARG A 26 -3.11 -6.87 15.16
C ARG A 26 -2.59 -5.66 14.40
N MET A 27 -1.33 -5.29 14.60
CA MET A 27 -0.69 -4.19 13.86
C MET A 27 -0.66 -4.47 12.36
N LYS A 28 -0.23 -5.67 11.94
CA LYS A 28 -0.23 -6.08 10.52
C LYS A 28 -1.62 -6.10 9.92
N LEU A 29 -2.64 -6.49 10.69
CA LEU A 29 -4.02 -6.44 10.24
C LEU A 29 -4.48 -4.98 10.08
N ALA A 30 -4.19 -4.10 11.04
CA ALA A 30 -4.54 -2.68 10.94
C ALA A 30 -3.85 -2.03 9.74
N GLU A 31 -2.56 -2.27 9.54
CA GLU A 31 -1.79 -1.82 8.37
C GLU A 31 -2.43 -2.30 7.06
N PHE A 32 -2.84 -3.57 6.99
CA PHE A 32 -3.54 -4.13 5.84
C PHE A 32 -4.92 -3.48 5.59
N MET A 33 -5.67 -3.22 6.66
CA MET A 33 -6.98 -2.57 6.57
C MET A 33 -6.86 -1.12 6.10
N SER A 34 -5.75 -0.46 6.44
CA SER A 34 -5.45 0.92 6.05
C SER A 34 -4.86 1.07 4.64
N LEU A 35 -4.61 -0.02 3.90
CA LEU A 35 -4.06 0.07 2.54
C LEU A 35 -4.97 0.93 1.64
N PRO A 36 -4.42 1.83 0.81
CA PRO A 36 -5.19 2.54 -0.20
C PRO A 36 -5.96 1.59 -1.11
N GLU A 37 -7.11 2.03 -1.62
CA GLU A 37 -7.99 1.16 -2.41
C GLU A 37 -7.31 0.68 -3.72
N ASP A 38 -6.49 1.51 -4.37
CA ASP A 38 -5.77 1.12 -5.57
C ASP A 38 -4.69 0.07 -5.29
N GLU A 39 -4.00 0.17 -4.15
CA GLU A 39 -3.03 -0.83 -3.70
C GLU A 39 -3.71 -2.14 -3.32
N PHE A 40 -4.87 -2.06 -2.66
CA PHE A 40 -5.67 -3.22 -2.32
C PHE A 40 -6.15 -3.96 -3.58
N GLN A 41 -6.59 -3.24 -4.62
CA GLN A 41 -6.97 -3.83 -5.90
C GLN A 41 -5.78 -4.48 -6.62
N LYS A 42 -4.62 -3.81 -6.66
CA LYS A 42 -3.37 -4.39 -7.21
C LYS A 42 -2.99 -5.68 -6.47
N LEU A 43 -3.16 -5.71 -5.14
CA LEU A 43 -2.89 -6.91 -4.34
C LEU A 43 -3.83 -8.06 -4.73
N ILE A 44 -5.13 -7.79 -4.87
CA ILE A 44 -6.11 -8.79 -5.32
C ILE A 44 -5.72 -9.33 -6.70
N GLN A 45 -5.43 -8.44 -7.65
CA GLN A 45 -5.02 -8.83 -9.00
C GLN A 45 -3.73 -9.67 -8.99
N LYS A 46 -2.75 -9.29 -8.18
CA LYS A 46 -1.50 -10.05 -8.02
C LYS A 46 -1.75 -11.47 -7.50
N VAL A 47 -2.66 -11.61 -6.53
CA VAL A 47 -3.05 -12.91 -5.97
C VAL A 47 -3.83 -13.74 -6.99
N GLU A 48 -4.80 -13.15 -7.68
CA GLU A 48 -5.63 -13.85 -8.68
C GLU A 48 -4.83 -14.24 -9.94
N ASN A 49 -3.76 -13.51 -10.25
CA ASN A 49 -2.85 -13.83 -11.34
C ASN A 49 -1.83 -14.92 -11.02
N ASP A 50 -1.67 -15.31 -9.75
CA ASP A 50 -0.75 -16.37 -9.34
C ASP A 50 -1.18 -17.72 -9.99
N PRO A 51 -0.26 -18.43 -10.68
CA PRO A 51 -0.57 -19.74 -11.27
C PRO A 51 -1.10 -20.75 -10.26
N LEU A 52 -0.63 -20.72 -9.01
CA LEU A 52 -1.11 -21.58 -7.94
C LEU A 52 -2.56 -21.26 -7.58
N PHE A 53 -2.92 -19.98 -7.52
CA PHE A 53 -4.31 -19.56 -7.28
C PHE A 53 -5.23 -20.05 -8.40
N LYS A 54 -4.83 -19.86 -9.66
CA LYS A 54 -5.58 -20.33 -10.83
C LYS A 54 -5.79 -21.83 -10.78
N LYS A 55 -4.75 -22.62 -10.44
CA LYS A 55 -4.88 -24.07 -10.25
C LYS A 55 -5.88 -24.44 -9.14
N LEU A 56 -5.84 -23.74 -8.01
CA LEU A 56 -6.73 -24.03 -6.88
C LEU A 56 -8.21 -23.68 -7.18
N ILE A 57 -8.47 -22.68 -8.03
CA ILE A 57 -9.81 -22.37 -8.55
C ILE A 57 -10.25 -23.39 -9.63
N LEU A 58 -9.40 -23.66 -10.62
CA LEU A 58 -9.76 -24.42 -11.82
C LEU A 58 -9.75 -25.93 -11.60
N SER A 59 -9.09 -26.41 -10.54
CA SER A 59 -9.06 -27.84 -10.23
C SER A 59 -10.48 -28.41 -10.21
N LYS A 60 -10.67 -29.64 -10.70
CA LYS A 60 -11.95 -30.37 -10.60
C LYS A 60 -12.47 -30.45 -9.15
N ILE A 61 -11.56 -30.26 -8.19
CA ILE A 61 -11.78 -30.29 -6.75
C ILE A 61 -12.31 -28.93 -6.22
N LYS A 62 -12.21 -27.82 -6.98
CA LYS A 62 -12.71 -26.47 -6.63
C LYS A 62 -12.44 -26.08 -5.18
N ILE A 63 -11.17 -25.94 -4.81
CA ILE A 63 -10.75 -25.63 -3.44
C ILE A 63 -11.08 -24.19 -3.08
N ILE A 64 -10.90 -23.29 -4.05
CA ILE A 64 -11.23 -21.88 -3.90
C ILE A 64 -12.43 -21.58 -4.79
N GLY A 65 -13.39 -20.87 -4.24
CA GLY A 65 -14.52 -20.30 -4.97
C GLY A 65 -14.78 -18.86 -4.56
N TYR A 66 -15.75 -18.24 -5.22
CA TYR A 66 -16.27 -16.93 -4.85
C TYR A 66 -17.63 -17.09 -4.20
N LYS A 67 -17.84 -16.41 -3.07
CA LYS A 67 -19.16 -16.29 -2.43
C LYS A 67 -19.59 -14.83 -2.50
N LYS A 68 -20.48 -14.56 -3.46
CA LYS A 68 -21.08 -13.26 -3.70
C LYS A 68 -22.43 -13.17 -2.97
N PRO A 69 -22.68 -12.13 -2.14
CA PRO A 69 -24.00 -11.91 -1.57
C PRO A 69 -25.01 -11.52 -2.66
N PRO A 70 -26.28 -11.97 -2.58
CA PRO A 70 -27.25 -11.76 -3.66
C PRO A 70 -27.64 -10.29 -3.86
N TRP A 71 -27.56 -9.46 -2.82
CA TRP A 71 -27.83 -8.02 -2.86
C TRP A 71 -26.63 -7.17 -3.36
N THR A 72 -25.77 -7.72 -4.22
CA THR A 72 -24.58 -7.02 -4.73
C THR A 72 -24.45 -7.13 -6.25
N ARG A 73 -23.95 -6.08 -6.90
CA ARG A 73 -23.66 -6.07 -8.34
C ARG A 73 -22.42 -5.24 -8.68
N ILE A 74 -21.95 -5.39 -9.90
CA ILE A 74 -21.00 -4.44 -10.48
C ILE A 74 -21.80 -3.27 -11.04
N THR A 75 -21.31 -2.06 -10.82
CA THR A 75 -21.93 -0.82 -11.31
C THR A 75 -20.83 0.08 -11.83
N GLN A 76 -21.10 0.80 -12.92
CA GLN A 76 -20.18 1.82 -13.38
C GLN A 76 -20.05 2.91 -12.29
N PRO A 77 -18.84 3.42 -12.03
CA PRO A 77 -18.68 4.53 -11.12
C PRO A 77 -19.53 5.70 -11.64
N LYS A 78 -20.59 6.05 -10.91
CA LYS A 78 -21.08 7.44 -11.00
C LYS A 78 -19.95 8.25 -10.40
N MET A 79 -19.40 9.21 -11.15
CA MET A 79 -18.45 10.16 -10.58
C MET A 79 -19.19 10.94 -9.49
N LEU A 80 -19.23 10.40 -8.27
CA LEU A 80 -19.52 11.16 -7.08
C LEU A 80 -18.19 11.84 -6.76
N PRO A 81 -18.09 13.17 -6.88
CA PRO A 81 -17.01 13.87 -6.24
C PRO A 81 -17.11 13.52 -4.76
N LEU A 82 -16.08 12.86 -4.22
CA LEU A 82 -15.90 12.87 -2.78
C LEU A 82 -15.75 14.34 -2.39
N ASP A 83 -16.43 14.76 -1.32
CA ASP A 83 -16.26 16.11 -0.80
C ASP A 83 -14.75 16.36 -0.62
N PRO A 84 -14.18 17.40 -1.24
CA PRO A 84 -12.77 17.74 -1.09
C PRO A 84 -12.39 18.07 0.37
N ALA A 85 -13.36 18.37 1.24
CA ALA A 85 -13.15 18.48 2.69
C ALA A 85 -12.91 17.12 3.38
N ILE A 86 -13.33 16.02 2.75
CA ILE A 86 -13.22 14.65 3.26
C ILE A 86 -12.06 13.93 2.57
N THR A 87 -11.79 14.20 1.29
CA THR A 87 -10.66 13.60 0.58
C THR A 87 -9.38 14.27 1.00
N PRO A 88 -8.39 13.57 1.59
CA PRO A 88 -7.09 14.16 1.66
C PRO A 88 -6.61 14.32 0.24
N SER A 89 -6.34 15.56 -0.12
CA SER A 89 -5.47 15.90 -1.23
C SER A 89 -4.36 14.84 -1.29
N ARG A 90 -4.06 14.33 -2.48
CA ARG A 90 -2.72 13.79 -2.67
C ARG A 90 -1.82 15.01 -2.58
N ASP A 91 -1.45 15.42 -1.37
CA ASP A 91 -0.26 16.26 -1.27
C ASP A 91 0.90 15.32 -1.59
N THR A 92 1.18 15.20 -2.89
CA THR A 92 2.51 15.62 -3.34
C THR A 92 2.89 16.79 -2.45
N LEU A 93 4.06 16.76 -1.79
CA LEU A 93 4.74 17.94 -1.21
C LEU A 93 4.09 19.17 -1.80
N GLU A 94 3.45 20.05 -1.03
CA GLU A 94 2.75 21.21 -1.59
C GLU A 94 3.82 22.06 -2.30
N VAL A 95 4.14 21.66 -3.54
CA VAL A 95 5.39 22.01 -4.23
C VAL A 95 5.31 23.50 -4.47
N GLU A 96 4.11 23.99 -4.71
CA GLU A 96 3.80 25.40 -4.82
C GLU A 96 4.09 26.18 -3.53
N SER A 97 3.80 25.66 -2.33
CA SER A 97 4.11 26.38 -1.09
C SER A 97 5.59 26.31 -0.73
N PHE A 98 6.28 25.20 -1.01
CA PHE A 98 7.75 25.10 -0.88
C PHE A 98 8.47 26.01 -1.88
N LEU A 99 8.05 26.02 -3.15
CA LEU A 99 8.59 26.89 -4.20
C LEU A 99 8.25 28.38 -3.94
N ALA A 100 7.12 28.68 -3.32
CA ALA A 100 6.71 30.04 -3.00
C ALA A 100 7.54 30.68 -1.87
N GLN A 101 8.22 29.88 -1.04
CA GLN A 101 9.14 30.39 -0.01
C GLN A 101 10.42 30.96 -0.61
N GLU A 102 10.82 30.53 -1.82
CA GLU A 102 12.12 30.85 -2.44
C GLU A 102 11.96 31.43 -3.86
N LYS A 103 10.99 32.33 -4.07
CA LYS A 103 10.59 32.84 -5.39
C LYS A 103 11.75 33.34 -6.25
N ASP A 104 12.70 34.07 -5.67
CA ASP A 104 13.84 34.63 -6.40
C ASP A 104 14.83 33.56 -6.87
N LEU A 105 15.01 32.51 -6.06
CA LEU A 105 15.83 31.36 -6.41
C LEU A 105 15.17 30.54 -7.53
N ILE A 106 13.85 30.36 -7.47
CA ILE A 106 13.09 29.67 -8.51
C ILE A 106 13.13 30.41 -9.85
N LEU A 107 13.07 31.75 -9.84
CA LEU A 107 13.26 32.54 -11.06
C LEU A 107 14.67 32.33 -11.65
N THR A 108 15.68 32.20 -10.79
CA THR A 108 17.06 31.92 -11.20
C THR A 108 17.19 30.52 -11.80
N ILE A 109 16.59 29.50 -11.18
CA ILE A 109 16.56 28.12 -11.69
C ILE A 109 15.80 28.05 -13.03
N LYS A 110 14.69 28.78 -13.16
CA LYS A 110 13.94 28.86 -14.43
C LYS A 110 14.77 29.51 -15.54
N LYS A 111 15.52 30.57 -15.25
CA LYS A 111 16.44 31.22 -16.21
C LYS A 111 17.61 30.31 -16.60
N LEU A 112 18.08 29.46 -15.68
CA LEU A 112 19.14 28.47 -15.95
C LEU A 112 18.67 27.38 -16.93
N GLY A 113 17.38 27.04 -16.89
CA GLY A 113 16.75 26.07 -17.78
C GLY A 113 16.85 24.63 -17.31
N VAL A 114 15.82 23.84 -17.61
CA VAL A 114 15.60 22.48 -17.09
C VAL A 114 16.77 21.53 -17.36
N ASN A 115 17.33 21.56 -18.57
CA ASN A 115 18.40 20.64 -18.96
C ASN A 115 19.70 20.88 -18.19
N ARG A 116 20.04 22.16 -17.93
CA ARG A 116 21.25 22.52 -17.17
C ARG A 116 21.04 22.27 -15.69
N PHE A 117 19.88 22.64 -15.15
CA PHE A 117 19.54 22.37 -13.76
C PHE A 117 19.61 20.88 -13.44
N LYS A 118 18.97 20.03 -14.27
CA LYS A 118 19.02 18.58 -14.10
C LYS A 118 20.45 18.04 -14.12
N LYS A 119 21.23 18.40 -15.14
CA LYS A 119 22.62 17.92 -15.32
C LYS A 119 23.55 18.29 -14.16
N TYR A 120 23.48 19.54 -13.68
CA TYR A 120 24.46 20.06 -12.72
C TYR A 120 24.03 20.00 -11.26
N PHE A 121 22.72 19.98 -10.97
CA PHE A 121 22.19 20.08 -9.60
C PHE A 121 21.37 18.87 -9.15
N LEU A 122 20.77 18.08 -10.06
CA LEU A 122 19.99 16.89 -9.70
C LEU A 122 20.76 15.58 -9.92
N ASP A 123 21.28 15.38 -11.13
CA ASP A 123 22.00 14.15 -11.49
C ASP A 123 23.44 14.17 -10.95
N GLY A 124 24.01 15.37 -10.82
CA GLY A 124 25.40 15.60 -10.44
C GLY A 124 26.39 15.18 -11.54
N VAL A 125 27.47 15.94 -11.71
CA VAL A 125 28.58 15.53 -12.57
C VAL A 125 29.73 15.09 -11.67
N SER A 126 29.98 13.78 -11.63
CA SER A 126 31.02 13.18 -10.78
C SER A 126 32.36 13.90 -10.92
N GLY A 127 32.88 14.40 -9.80
CA GLY A 127 34.20 15.06 -9.72
C GLY A 127 34.21 16.58 -9.97
N MET A 128 33.06 17.24 -10.20
CA MET A 128 33.01 18.71 -10.26
C MET A 128 32.79 19.35 -8.90
N THR A 129 33.56 20.39 -8.56
CA THR A 129 33.31 21.20 -7.36
C THR A 129 32.28 22.29 -7.65
N SER A 130 31.70 22.89 -6.60
CA SER A 130 30.75 24.00 -6.73
C SER A 130 31.35 25.22 -7.47
N LYS A 131 32.68 25.37 -7.46
CA LYS A 131 33.38 26.43 -8.23
C LYS A 131 33.36 26.14 -9.74
N GLU A 132 33.56 24.89 -10.15
CA GLU A 132 33.41 24.52 -11.56
C GLU A 132 31.96 24.65 -12.03
N VAL A 133 30.99 24.25 -11.20
CA VAL A 133 29.56 24.39 -11.51
C VAL A 133 29.17 25.86 -11.67
N ALA A 134 29.66 26.75 -10.80
CA ALA A 134 29.46 28.19 -10.91
C ALA A 134 29.98 28.76 -12.24
N ARG A 135 31.18 28.32 -12.66
CA ARG A 135 31.77 28.72 -13.94
C ARG A 135 30.96 28.22 -15.14
N GLN A 136 30.52 26.96 -15.11
CA GLN A 136 29.77 26.33 -16.21
C GLN A 136 28.33 26.85 -16.34
N CYS A 137 27.72 27.21 -15.22
CA CYS A 137 26.37 27.78 -15.19
C CYS A 137 26.36 29.31 -15.31
N SER A 138 27.54 29.96 -15.30
CA SER A 138 27.69 31.42 -15.25
C SER A 138 26.91 32.05 -14.09
N LEU A 139 26.94 31.40 -12.92
CA LEU A 139 26.26 31.82 -11.69
C LEU A 139 27.29 32.20 -10.62
N PRO A 140 26.98 33.16 -9.73
CA PRO A 140 27.79 33.41 -8.55
C PRO A 140 27.90 32.15 -7.68
N LEU A 141 29.06 31.95 -7.06
CA LEU A 141 29.31 30.78 -6.19
C LEU A 141 28.29 30.69 -5.04
N GLU A 142 27.88 31.84 -4.49
CA GLU A 142 26.85 31.91 -3.46
C GLU A 142 25.49 31.43 -3.96
N THR A 143 25.14 31.75 -5.20
CA THR A 143 23.89 31.29 -5.82
C THR A 143 23.91 29.79 -6.05
N VAL A 144 25.04 29.23 -6.49
CA VAL A 144 25.19 27.77 -6.64
C VAL A 144 25.02 27.05 -5.31
N LYS A 145 25.58 27.58 -4.22
CA LYS A 145 25.38 27.02 -2.87
C LYS A 145 23.91 27.05 -2.47
N LYS A 146 23.23 28.19 -2.63
CA LYS A 146 21.79 28.30 -2.34
C LYS A 146 20.93 27.32 -3.13
N ILE A 147 21.26 27.07 -4.40
CA ILE A 147 20.54 26.08 -5.22
C ILE A 147 20.79 24.66 -4.70
N ASN A 148 22.03 24.30 -4.34
CA ASN A 148 22.32 22.99 -3.74
C ASN A 148 21.62 22.82 -2.40
N ASP A 149 21.67 23.81 -1.52
CA ASP A 149 20.99 23.79 -0.22
C ASP A 149 19.47 23.64 -0.40
N PHE A 150 18.90 24.30 -1.42
CA PHE A 150 17.49 24.17 -1.79
C PHE A 150 17.15 22.75 -2.28
N VAL A 151 17.99 22.16 -3.13
CA VAL A 151 17.81 20.79 -3.63
C VAL A 151 17.96 19.78 -2.49
N ASP A 152 18.97 19.94 -1.64
CA ASP A 152 19.19 19.11 -0.46
C ASP A 152 18.03 19.21 0.52
N LYS A 153 17.54 20.43 0.80
CA LYS A 153 16.34 20.67 1.61
C LYS A 153 15.11 20.00 1.01
N PHE A 154 14.91 20.09 -0.31
CA PHE A 154 13.81 19.41 -1.00
C PHE A 154 13.92 17.88 -0.91
N TYR A 155 15.13 17.32 -1.06
CA TYR A 155 15.35 15.87 -0.91
C TYR A 155 15.22 15.41 0.54
N LEU A 156 15.63 16.23 1.50
CA LEU A 156 15.44 15.96 2.93
C LEU A 156 13.96 16.03 3.30
N GLU A 157 13.23 17.07 2.89
CA GLU A 157 11.80 17.21 3.15
C GLU A 157 10.98 16.12 2.44
N SER A 158 11.33 15.72 1.21
CA SER A 158 10.68 14.59 0.54
C SER A 158 10.94 13.26 1.26
N LYS A 159 12.17 12.98 1.69
CA LYS A 159 12.49 11.77 2.50
C LYS A 159 11.87 11.81 3.90
N LEU A 160 11.74 12.99 4.51
CA LEU A 160 11.05 13.16 5.79
C LEU A 160 9.55 12.95 5.61
N THR A 161 8.97 13.34 4.47
CA THR A 161 7.55 13.07 4.16
C THR A 161 7.28 11.56 3.99
N ASP A 162 8.25 10.80 3.50
CA ASP A 162 8.19 9.32 3.43
C ASP A 162 8.44 8.62 4.79
N SER A 163 9.05 9.30 5.78
CA SER A 163 9.50 8.69 7.04
C SER A 163 8.89 9.26 8.33
N SER A 164 8.15 10.37 8.27
CA SER A 164 7.49 10.97 9.44
C SER A 164 6.00 10.63 9.49
N GLN A 165 5.72 9.48 10.11
CA GLN A 165 4.64 9.43 11.10
C GLN A 165 5.01 10.43 12.21
N ASP A 166 4.30 11.56 12.29
CA ASP A 166 3.55 12.00 13.49
C ASP A 166 3.28 13.53 13.49
N ASN A 167 2.10 13.92 13.98
CA ASN A 167 1.59 15.28 14.24
C ASN A 167 1.00 16.14 13.09
N ARG A 168 0.33 15.52 12.11
CA ARG A 168 -0.79 16.18 11.40
C ARG A 168 -2.00 15.27 11.49
N THR A 169 -3.18 15.84 11.74
CA THR A 169 -4.48 15.16 11.86
C THR A 169 -4.56 13.91 10.97
N PRO A 170 -5.06 12.75 11.47
CA PRO A 170 -5.04 11.49 10.74
C PRO A 170 -5.61 11.70 9.35
N ARG A 171 -4.70 11.66 8.36
CA ARG A 171 -5.02 11.93 6.97
C ARG A 171 -5.82 10.75 6.45
N THR A 172 -7.13 10.83 6.64
CA THR A 172 -8.03 9.70 6.41
C THR A 172 -8.31 9.62 4.92
N TYR A 173 -7.66 8.70 4.21
CA TYR A 173 -7.90 8.50 2.79
C TYR A 173 -9.25 7.82 2.59
N TYR A 174 -10.22 8.56 2.06
CA TYR A 174 -11.50 8.01 1.66
C TYR A 174 -11.44 7.65 0.17
N SER A 175 -12.01 6.51 -0.16
CA SER A 175 -12.22 6.08 -1.53
C SER A 175 -13.64 5.55 -1.62
N THR A 176 -14.41 6.06 -2.58
CA THR A 176 -15.74 5.50 -2.84
C THR A 176 -15.56 4.13 -3.48
N ILE A 177 -15.94 3.07 -2.76
CA ILE A 177 -15.79 1.68 -3.24
C ILE A 177 -17.10 1.11 -3.80
N ALA A 178 -18.24 1.70 -3.45
CA ALA A 178 -19.57 1.26 -3.87
C ALA A 178 -20.61 2.38 -3.73
N SER A 179 -21.75 2.21 -4.41
CA SER A 179 -23.00 2.93 -4.21
C SER A 179 -24.03 2.03 -3.51
N ILE A 180 -24.94 2.65 -2.74
CA ILE A 180 -26.20 1.99 -2.33
C ILE A 180 -27.27 2.40 -3.33
N GLU A 181 -27.91 1.42 -3.95
CA GLU A 181 -28.91 1.63 -5.00
C GLU A 181 -30.21 0.93 -4.65
N LYS A 182 -31.32 1.45 -5.19
CA LYS A 182 -32.62 0.81 -5.07
C LYS A 182 -32.96 0.15 -6.40
N ASP A 183 -33.21 -1.16 -6.37
CA ASP A 183 -33.56 -1.96 -7.53
C ASP A 183 -34.83 -2.78 -7.21
N ASN A 184 -35.90 -2.56 -7.96
CA ASN A 184 -37.22 -3.20 -7.74
C ASN A 184 -37.69 -3.18 -6.28
N GLY A 185 -37.47 -2.07 -5.57
CA GLY A 185 -37.86 -1.91 -4.17
C GLY A 185 -36.86 -2.46 -3.14
N GLN A 186 -35.82 -3.18 -3.56
CA GLN A 186 -34.77 -3.72 -2.69
C GLN A 186 -33.52 -2.84 -2.71
N LEU A 187 -32.84 -2.74 -1.56
CA LEU A 187 -31.53 -2.08 -1.48
C LEU A 187 -30.44 -3.05 -1.92
N ILE A 188 -29.55 -2.58 -2.79
CA ILE A 188 -28.42 -3.34 -3.30
C ILE A 188 -27.14 -2.50 -3.22
N ILE A 189 -26.00 -3.19 -3.16
CA ILE A 189 -24.68 -2.56 -3.19
C ILE A 189 -24.10 -2.67 -4.61
N GLY A 190 -23.87 -1.53 -5.24
CA GLY A 190 -23.22 -1.41 -6.55
C GLY A 190 -21.72 -1.16 -6.40
N TYR A 191 -20.90 -2.20 -6.56
CA TYR A 191 -19.44 -2.07 -6.47
C TYR A 191 -18.84 -1.45 -7.73
N PHE A 192 -17.89 -0.55 -7.54
CA PHE A 192 -17.18 0.12 -8.65
C PHE A 192 -15.99 -0.66 -9.19
N SER A 193 -15.54 -1.71 -8.48
CA SER A 193 -14.51 -2.62 -8.95
C SER A 193 -15.02 -4.05 -9.11
N SER A 194 -14.55 -4.72 -10.17
CA SER A 194 -14.90 -6.11 -10.47
C SER A 194 -14.40 -7.06 -9.38
N GLU A 195 -13.20 -6.78 -8.85
CA GLU A 195 -12.56 -7.51 -7.76
C GLU A 195 -13.44 -7.52 -6.50
N MET A 196 -14.11 -6.40 -6.20
CA MET A 196 -15.03 -6.30 -5.06
C MET A 196 -16.36 -6.97 -5.37
N ALA A 197 -16.89 -6.79 -6.58
CA ALA A 197 -18.16 -7.39 -7.02
C ALA A 197 -18.15 -8.94 -7.03
N LYS A 198 -16.99 -9.58 -7.14
CA LYS A 198 -16.83 -11.05 -7.01
C LYS A 198 -17.16 -11.56 -5.60
N GLY A 199 -17.17 -10.69 -4.60
CA GLY A 199 -17.39 -11.07 -3.20
C GLY A 199 -16.15 -11.66 -2.54
N ARG A 200 -16.38 -12.47 -1.50
CA ARG A 200 -15.30 -13.07 -0.69
C ARG A 200 -14.86 -14.40 -1.26
N TYR A 201 -13.60 -14.77 -1.01
CA TYR A 201 -13.12 -16.11 -1.30
C TYR A 201 -13.77 -17.12 -0.33
N PHE A 202 -14.27 -18.21 -0.87
CA PHE A 202 -14.64 -19.41 -0.14
C PHE A 202 -13.48 -20.40 -0.27
N ILE A 203 -13.03 -20.96 0.86
CA ILE A 203 -11.90 -21.90 0.93
C ILE A 203 -12.40 -23.18 1.60
N ASP A 204 -12.31 -24.30 0.88
CA ASP A 204 -12.60 -25.63 1.43
C ASP A 204 -11.32 -26.22 2.04
N PHE A 205 -11.16 -26.06 3.36
CA PHE A 205 -9.98 -26.52 4.09
C PHE A 205 -9.84 -28.05 4.14
N ASP A 206 -10.96 -28.78 4.14
CA ASP A 206 -10.94 -30.24 4.12
C ASP A 206 -10.34 -30.75 2.80
N ARG A 207 -10.68 -30.09 1.69
CA ARG A 207 -10.08 -30.38 0.38
C ARG A 207 -8.61 -29.98 0.32
N VAL A 208 -8.21 -28.87 0.96
CA VAL A 208 -6.79 -28.48 1.07
C VAL A 208 -5.97 -29.59 1.71
N GLU A 209 -6.42 -30.15 2.83
CA GLU A 209 -5.68 -31.20 3.53
C GLU A 209 -5.62 -32.50 2.73
N LYS A 210 -6.66 -32.80 1.95
CA LYS A 210 -6.65 -33.96 1.03
C LYS A 210 -5.62 -33.76 -0.08
N ILE A 211 -5.58 -32.62 -0.76
CA ILE A 211 -4.64 -32.43 -1.89
C ILE A 211 -3.17 -32.38 -1.47
N LYS A 212 -2.87 -31.95 -0.23
CA LYS A 212 -1.52 -32.00 0.32
C LYS A 212 -0.99 -33.43 0.44
N LYS A 213 -1.89 -34.42 0.59
CA LYS A 213 -1.55 -35.85 0.75
C LYS A 213 -1.51 -36.61 -0.57
N VAL A 214 -2.35 -36.24 -1.54
CA VAL A 214 -2.53 -36.98 -2.82
C VAL A 214 -1.40 -36.70 -3.84
N GLY A 215 -0.49 -35.75 -3.57
CA GLY A 215 0.68 -35.50 -4.42
C GLY A 215 0.38 -34.78 -5.74
N ILE A 216 -0.80 -34.15 -5.87
CA ILE A 216 -1.23 -33.40 -7.07
C ILE A 216 -0.37 -32.13 -7.28
N PHE A 217 0.20 -31.59 -6.20
CA PHE A 217 1.00 -30.37 -6.20
C PHE A 217 2.47 -30.70 -5.92
N ALA A 218 3.38 -29.99 -6.57
CA ALA A 218 4.79 -30.12 -6.27
C ALA A 218 5.09 -29.67 -4.83
N LYS A 219 6.14 -30.22 -4.21
CA LYS A 219 6.52 -29.89 -2.81
C LYS A 219 6.67 -28.37 -2.58
N HIS A 220 7.18 -27.64 -3.58
CA HIS A 220 7.32 -26.18 -3.50
C HIS A 220 5.97 -25.44 -3.58
N GLU A 221 5.00 -25.98 -4.33
CA GLU A 221 3.64 -25.44 -4.39
C GLU A 221 2.92 -25.66 -3.06
N ILE A 222 3.04 -26.86 -2.47
CA ILE A 222 2.44 -27.19 -1.16
C ILE A 222 2.89 -26.19 -0.09
N ARG A 223 4.20 -25.86 -0.04
CA ARG A 223 4.74 -24.85 0.90
C ARG A 223 4.15 -23.45 0.67
N ARG A 224 3.76 -23.11 -0.57
CA ARG A 224 3.17 -21.82 -0.93
C ARG A 224 1.67 -21.76 -0.69
N ILE A 225 0.96 -22.90 -0.62
CA ILE A 225 -0.49 -22.94 -0.39
C ILE A 225 -0.84 -22.20 0.90
N ASP A 226 -0.18 -22.50 2.02
CA ASP A 226 -0.54 -21.88 3.31
C ASP A 226 -0.33 -20.35 3.30
N SER A 227 0.74 -19.87 2.65
CA SER A 227 0.99 -18.44 2.45
C SER A 227 -0.10 -17.79 1.60
N LEU A 228 -0.52 -18.45 0.51
CA LEU A 228 -1.60 -17.97 -0.36
C LEU A 228 -2.94 -17.92 0.39
N LEU A 229 -3.29 -18.98 1.13
CA LEU A 229 -4.54 -19.02 1.90
C LEU A 229 -4.56 -17.94 2.99
N ASN A 230 -3.42 -17.66 3.63
CA ASN A 230 -3.32 -16.56 4.60
C ASN A 230 -3.55 -15.19 3.95
N LYS A 231 -3.04 -14.96 2.73
CA LYS A 231 -3.33 -13.73 1.97
C LYS A 231 -4.82 -13.62 1.64
N LEU A 232 -5.45 -14.71 1.19
CA LEU A 232 -6.89 -14.73 0.90
C LEU A 232 -7.73 -14.47 2.16
N ARG A 233 -7.30 -14.95 3.32
CA ARG A 233 -7.93 -14.65 4.63
C ARG A 233 -7.87 -13.16 4.97
N LEU A 234 -6.71 -12.52 4.76
CA LEU A 234 -6.57 -11.07 4.98
C LEU A 234 -7.43 -10.26 4.00
N ILE A 235 -7.45 -10.61 2.72
CA ILE A 235 -8.33 -9.97 1.74
C ILE A 235 -9.80 -10.15 2.15
N ASN A 236 -10.18 -11.35 2.58
CA ASN A 236 -11.51 -11.63 3.07
C ASN A 236 -11.87 -10.78 4.28
N SER A 237 -10.98 -10.60 5.28
CA SER A 237 -11.30 -9.80 6.46
C SER A 237 -11.64 -8.36 6.10
N ARG A 238 -10.92 -7.76 5.14
CA ARG A 238 -11.24 -6.42 4.63
C ARG A 238 -12.56 -6.42 3.87
N LYS A 239 -12.75 -7.35 2.92
CA LYS A 239 -14.00 -7.46 2.17
C LYS A 239 -15.22 -7.69 3.07
N THR A 240 -15.08 -8.45 4.15
CA THR A 240 -16.21 -8.75 5.05
C THR A 240 -16.58 -7.58 5.96
N THR A 241 -15.61 -6.75 6.32
CA THR A 241 -15.85 -5.56 7.17
C THR A 241 -16.81 -4.58 6.49
N ILE A 242 -16.85 -4.54 5.15
CA ILE A 242 -17.77 -3.69 4.40
C ILE A 242 -19.24 -4.11 4.56
N TYR A 243 -19.51 -5.37 4.92
CA TYR A 243 -20.88 -5.89 5.07
C TYR A 243 -21.38 -5.89 6.52
N GLN A 244 -20.54 -5.51 7.48
CA GLN A 244 -20.88 -5.48 8.91
C GLN A 244 -21.43 -4.11 9.29
#